data_AF-A0A934F303-F1
#
_entry.id   AF-A0A934F303-F1
#
_cell.length_a   1.000
_cell.length_b   1.000
_cell.length_c   1.000
_cell.angle_alpha   90.00
_cell.angle_beta   90.00
_cell.angle_gamma   90.00
#
_symmetry.space_group_name_H-M   'P 1'
#
loop_
_entity.id
_entity.type
_entity.pdbx_description
1 polymer ?
#
loop_
_entity_poly.entity_id
_entity_poly.type
_entity_poly.pdbx_seq_one_letter_code
_entity_poly.pdbx_strand_id
1 'polypeptide(L)' 'MDSGLEILSEITDVKTIAVGRSIRELDRLQRMYGKGRWRKLKGVATVRLADDAVVFAEIHWYEAHGIGRKDFKIKRILGK' A
#
# COMPACT_ATOMS: atom_id res chain seq x y z
N MET A 1 -2.79 -2.53 17.00
CA MET A 1 -4.02 -1.79 16.65
C MET A 1 -3.88 -1.42 15.19
N ASP A 2 -4.64 -2.11 14.35
CA ASP A 2 -4.58 -1.94 12.91
C ASP A 2 -4.79 -0.48 12.56
N SER A 3 -3.95 0.00 11.65
CA SER A 3 -3.85 1.40 11.28
C SER A 3 -5.06 1.84 10.46
N GLY A 4 -6.27 1.80 11.06
CA GLY A 4 -7.51 2.50 10.70
C GLY A 4 -7.88 2.65 9.23
N LEU A 5 -7.37 1.78 8.35
CA LEU A 5 -7.53 1.89 6.92
C LEU A 5 -8.15 0.61 6.40
N GLU A 6 -9.39 0.73 5.95
CA GLU A 6 -10.12 -0.33 5.29
C GLU A 6 -10.26 0.04 3.81
N ILE A 7 -9.90 -0.89 2.92
CA ILE A 7 -10.05 -0.70 1.48
C ILE A 7 -11.43 -1.23 1.09
N LEU A 8 -12.32 -0.33 0.65
CA LEU A 8 -13.72 -0.64 0.37
C LEU A 8 -13.99 -0.98 -1.11
N SER A 9 -13.05 -0.66 -2.01
CA SER A 9 -13.18 -0.93 -3.45
C SER A 9 -11.98 -1.69 -4.01
N GLU A 10 -12.09 -2.17 -5.25
CA GLU A 10 -10.92 -2.60 -6.00
C GLU A 10 -9.90 -1.44 -6.10
N ILE A 11 -8.61 -1.78 -6.05
CA ILE A 11 -7.53 -0.82 -6.27
C ILE A 11 -7.28 -0.72 -7.76
N THR A 12 -7.50 0.47 -8.31
CA THR A 12 -7.32 0.76 -9.74
C THR A 12 -6.13 1.69 -9.97
N ASP A 13 -5.79 1.96 -11.24
CA ASP A 13 -4.60 2.74 -11.66
C ASP A 13 -3.28 2.28 -10.98
N VAL A 14 -3.12 0.96 -10.87
CA VAL A 14 -1.98 0.38 -10.16
C VAL A 14 -0.68 0.64 -10.94
N LYS A 15 0.28 1.30 -10.28
CA LYS A 15 1.58 1.65 -10.84
C LYS A 15 2.70 1.20 -9.91
N THR A 16 3.78 0.67 -10.48
CA THR A 16 4.99 0.34 -9.73
C THR A 16 5.85 1.59 -9.55
N ILE A 17 6.18 1.92 -8.30
CA ILE A 17 7.08 3.04 -7.96
C ILE A 17 8.53 2.58 -7.92
N ALA A 18 8.78 1.43 -7.28
CA ALA A 18 10.12 0.90 -7.09
C ALA A 18 10.10 -0.62 -6.97
N VAL A 19 11.21 -1.27 -7.34
CA VAL A 19 11.37 -2.73 -7.28
C VAL A 19 12.70 -3.07 -6.63
N GLY A 20 12.71 -4.10 -5.79
CA GLY A 20 13.94 -4.65 -5.22
C GLY A 20 14.78 -3.59 -4.51
N ARG A 21 16.06 -3.48 -4.91
CA ARG A 21 17.05 -2.62 -4.24
C ARG A 21 16.74 -1.12 -4.32
N SER A 22 15.88 -0.68 -5.24
CA SER A 22 15.41 0.71 -5.29
C SER A 22 14.42 1.04 -4.15
N ILE A 23 13.96 0.04 -3.41
CA ILE A 23 13.15 0.23 -2.20
C ILE A 23 14.09 0.47 -1.03
N ARG A 24 14.13 1.72 -0.53
CA ARG A 24 15.00 2.13 0.57
C ARG A 24 14.88 1.28 1.83
N GLU A 25 13.68 0.77 2.09
CA GLU A 25 13.35 -0.04 3.26
C GLU A 25 13.27 -1.55 2.95
N LEU A 26 13.90 -2.01 1.86
CA LEU A 26 13.90 -3.42 1.46
C LEU A 26 14.35 -4.34 2.59
N ASP A 27 15.42 -3.99 3.29
CA ASP A 27 15.96 -4.81 4.38
C ASP A 27 14.94 -4.97 5.53
N ARG A 28 14.17 -3.91 5.83
CA ARG A 28 13.09 -3.96 6.82
C ARG A 28 11.99 -4.92 6.37
N LEU A 29 11.55 -4.81 5.11
CA LEU A 29 10.52 -5.68 4.54
C LEU A 29 10.95 -7.15 4.56
N GLN A 30 12.21 -7.43 4.20
CA GLN A 30 12.73 -8.79 4.21
C GLN A 30 12.85 -9.37 5.61
N ARG A 31 13.25 -8.58 6.60
CA ARG A 31 13.33 -9.03 8.00
C ARG A 31 11.97 -9.29 8.61
N MET A 32 10.97 -8.46 8.31
CA MET A 32 9.64 -8.58 8.92
C MET A 32 8.73 -9.60 8.22
N TYR A 33 8.77 -9.65 6.90
CA TYR A 33 7.81 -10.43 6.10
C TYR A 33 8.45 -11.53 5.26
N GLY A 34 9.79 -11.56 5.18
CA GLY A 34 10.53 -12.56 4.42
C GLY A 34 11.12 -12.05 3.10
N LYS A 35 12.06 -12.85 2.59
CA LYS A 35 12.73 -12.56 1.31
C LYS A 35 11.75 -12.72 0.14
N GLY A 36 11.84 -11.81 -0.82
CA GLY A 36 11.00 -11.86 -2.01
C GLY A 36 11.34 -10.74 -2.99
N ARG A 37 10.76 -10.83 -4.19
CA ARG A 37 10.82 -9.75 -5.19
C ARG A 37 9.83 -8.65 -4.80
N TRP A 38 10.22 -7.86 -3.81
CA TRP A 38 9.43 -6.74 -3.31
C TRP A 38 9.24 -5.67 -4.39
N ARG A 39 8.01 -5.16 -4.46
CA ARG A 39 7.58 -4.04 -5.29
C ARG A 39 6.90 -3.04 -4.38
N LYS A 40 7.21 -1.76 -4.56
CA LYS A 40 6.43 -0.65 -4.01
C LYS A 40 5.44 -0.22 -5.08
N LEU A 41 4.16 -0.28 -4.77
CA LEU A 41 3.10 0.08 -5.69
C LEU A 41 2.29 1.26 -5.15
N LYS A 42 1.64 1.95 -6.08
CA LYS A 42 0.56 2.88 -5.78
C LYS A 42 -0.66 2.54 -6.63
N GLY A 43 -1.81 3.02 -6.19
CA GLY A 43 -3.06 2.94 -6.91
C GLY A 43 -4.09 3.83 -6.22
N VAL A 44 -5.32 3.81 -6.72
CA VAL A 44 -6.43 4.58 -6.16
C VAL A 44 -7.57 3.66 -5.75
N ALA A 45 -8.19 3.95 -4.62
CA ALA A 45 -9.32 3.19 -4.11
C ALA A 45 -10.18 4.06 -3.18
N THR A 46 -11.42 3.63 -2.98
CA THR A 46 -12.26 4.10 -1.88
C THR A 46 -11.80 3.44 -0.59
N VAL A 47 -11.53 4.24 0.43
CA VAL A 47 -11.05 3.77 1.74
C VAL A 47 -11.88 4.36 2.88
N ARG A 48 -12.02 3.61 3.97
CA ARG A 48 -12.53 4.11 5.25
C ARG A 48 -11.36 4.45 6.16
N LEU A 49 -11.39 5.66 6.72
CA LEU A 49 -10.43 6.17 7.70
C LEU A 49 -10.83 5.76 9.13
N ALA A 50 -9.95 6.02 10.10
CA ALA A 50 -10.17 5.69 11.51
C ALA A 50 -11.33 6.46 12.16
N ASP A 51 -11.71 7.60 11.58
CA ASP A 51 -12.85 8.43 11.96
C ASP A 51 -14.13 8.09 11.16
N ASP A 52 -14.17 6.90 10.54
CA ASP A 52 -15.23 6.40 9.68
C ASP A 52 -15.46 7.19 8.38
N ALA A 53 -14.65 8.22 8.09
CA ALA A 53 -14.76 8.97 6.85
C ALA A 53 -14.42 8.08 5.64
N VAL A 54 -15.30 8.12 4.64
CA VAL A 54 -15.11 7.39 3.37
C VAL A 54 -14.59 8.37 2.32
N VAL A 55 -13.39 8.11 1.81
CA VAL A 55 -12.71 8.99 0.85
C VAL A 55 -12.14 8.20 -0.33
N PHE A 56 -12.13 8.83 -1.50
CA PHE A 56 -11.34 8.33 -2.64
C PHE A 56 -9.89 8.81 -2.47
N ALA A 57 -8.91 7.90 -2.50
CA ALA A 57 -7.54 8.23 -2.16
C ALA A 57 -6.49 7.48 -3.01
N GLU A 58 -5.35 8.14 -3.23
CA GLU A 58 -4.12 7.46 -3.67
C GLU A 58 -3.51 6.74 -2.46
N ILE A 59 -3.35 5.43 -2.61
CA ILE A 59 -2.76 4.54 -1.60
C ILE A 59 -1.48 3.91 -2.14
N HIS A 60 -0.50 3.72 -1.25
CA HIS A 60 0.77 3.07 -1.54
C HIS A 60 0.92 1.83 -0.66
N TRP A 61 1.50 0.77 -1.18
CA TRP A 61 1.78 -0.47 -0.42
C TRP A 61 3.03 -1.18 -0.94
N TYR A 62 3.46 -2.19 -0.20
CA TYR A 62 4.50 -3.13 -0.61
C TYR A 62 3.90 -4.49 -0.95
N GLU A 63 4.43 -5.14 -1.98
CA GLU A 63 3.97 -6.45 -2.39
C GLU A 63 5.12 -7.33 -2.85
N ALA A 64 5.09 -8.60 -2.44
CA ALA A 64 5.96 -9.64 -2.97
C ALA A 64 5.15 -10.89 -3.30
N HIS A 65 5.54 -11.57 -4.37
CA HIS A 65 4.96 -12.85 -4.75
C HIS A 65 5.09 -13.86 -3.59
N GLY A 66 3.99 -14.55 -3.25
CA GLY A 66 3.93 -15.49 -2.13
C GLY A 66 3.79 -14.86 -0.74
N ILE A 67 3.94 -13.53 -0.60
CA ILE A 67 3.79 -12.80 0.68
C ILE A 67 2.52 -11.92 0.66
N GLY A 68 2.16 -11.40 -0.50
CA GLY A 68 1.00 -10.53 -0.68
C GLY A 68 1.28 -9.06 -0.33
N ARG A 69 0.20 -8.30 -0.14
CA ARG A 69 0.23 -6.84 0.06
C ARG A 69 0.43 -6.49 1.54
N LYS A 70 1.31 -5.53 1.84
CA LYS A 70 1.71 -5.09 3.19
C LYS A 70 1.86 -3.57 3.25
N ASP A 71 1.75 -3.02 4.46
CA ASP A 71 2.02 -1.61 4.78
C ASP A 71 1.29 -0.60 3.89
N PHE A 72 -0.04 -0.73 3.78
CA PHE A 72 -0.86 0.25 3.09
C PHE A 72 -0.77 1.63 3.78
N LYS A 73 -0.64 2.69 2.97
CA LYS A 73 -0.63 4.08 3.44
C LYS A 73 -1.35 4.99 2.45
N ILE A 74 -2.18 5.90 2.96
CA ILE A 74 -2.73 6.99 2.15
C ILE A 74 -1.63 8.01 1.87
N LYS A 75 -1.54 8.43 0.61
CA LYS A 75 -0.64 9.50 0.17
C LYS A 75 -1.36 10.77 -0.25
N ARG A 76 -2.59 10.66 -0.77
CA ARG A 76 -3.38 11.82 -1.17
C ARG A 76 -4.86 11.50 -1.18
N ILE A 77 -5.70 12.42 -0.72
CA ILE A 77 -7.16 12.36 -0.92
C ILE A 77 -7.48 12.97 -2.30
N LEU A 78 -8.34 12.31 -3.06
CA LEU A 78 -8.66 12.58 -4.48
C LEU A 78 -10.15 12.90 -4.63
N GLY A 79 -10.63 14.02 -4.08
CA GLY A 79 -12.07 14.32 -4.15
C GLY A 79 -12.52 15.39 -3.18
N LYS A 80 -11.70 16.43 -3.02
CA LYS A 80 -12.11 17.64 -2.33
C LYS A 80 -12.53 18.68 -3.36
#